data_AF-A0A1F5HV94-F1
#
_entry.id   AF-A0A1F5HV94-F1
#
_cell.length_a   1.000
_cell.length_b   1.000
_cell.length_c   1.000
_cell.angle_alpha   90.00
_cell.angle_beta   90.00
_cell.angle_gamma   90.00
#
_symmetry.space_group_name_H-M   'P 1'
#
loop_
_entity.id
_entity.type
_entity.pdbx_description
1 polymer ?
#
loop_
_entity_poly.entity_id
_entity_poly.type
_entity_poly.pdbx_seq_one_letter_code
_entity_poly.pdbx_strand_id
1 'polypeptide(L)'
;MDWLTFIRISHIIGTVLGVGATTFAEIFYLKFLKDEKIDPFEHDVLKVFYQIIRLGLVILVFSGLGYLILWRLNFLGPQVFFSDRFLAKITVILVLLAAAFALNFKLINLKVGSAITVVSWYMAMILGIWRKIPFSYPVIIFIYIILIFAAYFVLQFLRNRAGVKHQ
;
A
#
# COMPACT_ATOMS: atom_id res chain seq x y z
N MET A 1 -3.01 8.72 -27.66
CA MET A 1 -2.73 8.99 -26.24
C MET A 1 -1.23 9.15 -26.09
N ASP A 2 -0.76 10.23 -25.47
CA ASP A 2 0.68 10.41 -25.23
C ASP A 2 1.18 9.49 -24.09
N TRP A 3 2.50 9.25 -24.06
CA TRP A 3 3.13 8.35 -23.09
C TRP A 3 2.92 8.75 -21.63
N LEU A 4 2.87 10.06 -21.35
CA LEU A 4 2.66 10.58 -20.00
C LEU A 4 1.25 10.27 -19.51
N THR A 5 0.24 10.42 -20.37
CA THR A 5 -1.15 10.09 -20.08
C THR A 5 -1.32 8.60 -19.83
N PHE A 6 -0.71 7.73 -20.65
CA PHE A 6 -0.72 6.28 -20.43
C PHE A 6 -0.13 5.92 -19.05
N ILE A 7 1.09 6.38 -18.76
CA ILE A 7 1.77 6.10 -17.48
C ILE A 7 0.94 6.61 -16.30
N ARG A 8 0.32 7.79 -16.42
CA ARG A 8 -0.53 8.37 -15.37
C ARG A 8 -1.73 7.49 -15.07
N ILE A 9 -2.44 7.05 -16.11
CA ILE A 9 -3.61 6.18 -15.96
C ILE A 9 -3.19 4.86 -15.33
N SER A 10 -2.14 4.22 -15.85
CA SER A 10 -1.61 2.97 -15.30
C SER A 10 -1.23 3.12 -13.82
N HIS A 11 -0.54 4.20 -13.45
CA HIS A 11 -0.13 4.45 -12.07
C HIS A 11 -1.33 4.60 -11.12
N ILE A 12 -2.36 5.32 -11.55
CA ILE A 12 -3.61 5.47 -10.79
C ILE A 12 -4.30 4.11 -10.63
N ILE A 13 -4.41 3.32 -11.71
CA ILE A 13 -5.00 1.97 -11.66
C ILE A 13 -4.25 1.09 -10.66
N GLY A 14 -2.91 1.03 -10.74
CA GLY A 14 -2.11 0.24 -9.81
C GLY A 14 -2.31 0.65 -8.35
N THR A 15 -2.39 1.97 -8.11
CA THR A 15 -2.65 2.52 -6.76
C THR A 15 -4.04 2.14 -6.24
N VAL A 16 -5.08 2.31 -7.05
CA VAL A 16 -6.47 2.03 -6.66
C VAL A 16 -6.69 0.54 -6.44
N LEU A 17 -6.13 -0.32 -7.29
CA LEU A 17 -6.17 -1.79 -7.09
C LEU A 17 -5.51 -2.19 -5.78
N GLY A 18 -4.34 -1.63 -5.46
CA GLY A 18 -3.65 -1.92 -4.20
C GLY A 18 -4.42 -1.46 -2.97
N VAL A 19 -4.94 -0.22 -2.98
CA VAL A 19 -5.78 0.29 -1.88
C VAL A 19 -7.04 -0.56 -1.69
N GLY A 20 -7.81 -0.77 -2.76
CA GLY A 20 -9.05 -1.55 -2.69
C GLY A 20 -8.81 -2.98 -2.21
N ALA A 21 -7.84 -3.67 -2.83
CA ALA A 21 -7.60 -5.08 -2.51
C ALA A 21 -7.04 -5.30 -1.10
N THR A 22 -6.20 -4.38 -0.58
CA THR A 22 -5.74 -4.48 0.82
C THR A 22 -6.83 -4.23 1.83
N THR A 23 -7.72 -3.26 1.57
CA THR A 23 -8.88 -3.01 2.41
C THR A 23 -9.80 -4.22 2.45
N PHE A 24 -10.16 -4.79 1.29
CA PHE A 24 -11.01 -5.98 1.25
C PHE A 24 -10.33 -7.21 1.85
N ALA A 25 -9.03 -7.43 1.60
CA ALA A 25 -8.28 -8.52 2.21
C ALA A 25 -8.36 -8.48 3.75
N GLU A 26 -8.21 -7.30 4.35
CA GLU A 26 -8.29 -7.16 5.81
C GLU A 26 -9.73 -7.32 6.33
N ILE A 27 -10.75 -6.79 5.64
CA ILE A 27 -12.16 -6.99 6.00
C ILE A 27 -12.52 -8.48 5.98
N PHE A 28 -12.17 -9.19 4.92
CA PHE A 28 -12.43 -10.62 4.81
C PHE A 28 -11.63 -11.42 5.82
N TYR A 29 -10.35 -11.06 6.05
CA TYR A 29 -9.54 -11.70 7.07
C TYR A 29 -10.16 -11.58 8.47
N LEU A 30 -10.65 -10.40 8.84
CA LEU A 30 -11.37 -10.19 10.10
C LEU A 30 -12.65 -11.02 10.19
N LYS A 31 -13.38 -11.16 9.08
CA LYS A 31 -14.62 -11.94 9.03
C LYS A 31 -14.37 -13.44 9.19
N PHE A 32 -13.34 -13.95 8.51
CA PHE A 32 -12.93 -15.37 8.51
C PHE A 32 -12.16 -15.76 9.78
N LEU A 33 -11.65 -14.80 10.55
CA LEU A 33 -11.07 -15.08 11.86
C LEU A 33 -12.11 -15.43 12.94
N LYS A 34 -13.41 -15.23 12.68
CA LYS A 34 -14.47 -15.33 13.70
C LYS A 34 -14.65 -16.73 14.29
N ASP A 35 -14.34 -17.78 13.54
CA ASP A 35 -14.46 -19.17 13.96
C ASP A 35 -13.10 -19.84 14.23
N GLU A 36 -12.02 -19.04 14.27
CA GLU A 36 -10.63 -19.44 14.46
C GLU A 36 -10.09 -20.43 13.41
N LYS A 37 -10.83 -20.68 12.32
CA LYS A 37 -10.45 -21.67 11.30
C LYS A 37 -10.79 -21.13 9.91
N ILE A 38 -9.76 -20.74 9.18
CA ILE A 38 -9.92 -20.36 7.77
C ILE A 38 -10.12 -21.64 6.95
N ASP A 39 -11.30 -21.79 6.37
CA ASP A 39 -11.61 -22.93 5.49
C ASP A 39 -10.96 -22.78 4.09
N PRO A 40 -10.94 -23.83 3.25
CA PRO A 40 -10.34 -23.74 1.91
C PRO A 40 -10.95 -22.67 1.00
N PHE A 41 -12.26 -22.46 1.08
CA PHE A 41 -12.96 -21.44 0.30
C PHE A 41 -12.58 -20.03 0.79
N GLU A 42 -12.56 -19.81 2.10
CA GLU A 42 -12.11 -18.53 2.70
C GLU A 42 -10.66 -18.21 2.37
N HIS A 43 -9.79 -19.23 2.38
CA HIS A 43 -8.41 -19.11 1.94
C HIS A 43 -8.31 -18.70 0.46
N ASP A 44 -9.11 -19.32 -0.42
CA ASP A 44 -9.12 -18.98 -1.85
C ASP A 44 -9.65 -17.55 -2.10
N VAL A 45 -10.65 -17.11 -1.33
CA VAL A 45 -11.12 -15.70 -1.37
C VAL A 45 -9.98 -14.74 -1.00
N LEU A 46 -9.26 -15.00 0.09
CA LEU A 46 -8.10 -14.16 0.48
C LEU A 46 -7.00 -14.19 -0.58
N LYS A 47 -6.74 -15.36 -1.19
CA LYS A 47 -5.74 -15.54 -2.25
C LYS A 47 -6.05 -14.65 -3.46
N VAL A 48 -7.32 -14.50 -3.85
CA VAL A 48 -7.73 -13.59 -4.93
C VAL A 48 -7.34 -12.15 -4.59
N PHE A 49 -7.64 -11.66 -3.38
CA PHE A 49 -7.24 -10.30 -2.99
C PHE A 49 -5.73 -10.13 -2.95
N TYR A 50 -4.97 -11.11 -2.45
CA TYR A 50 -3.50 -11.06 -2.50
C TYR A 50 -2.94 -11.05 -3.92
N GLN A 51 -3.58 -11.73 -4.87
CA GLN A 51 -3.20 -11.65 -6.30
C GLN A 51 -3.47 -10.25 -6.87
N ILE A 52 -4.62 -9.64 -6.55
CA ILE A 52 -4.94 -8.26 -6.98
C ILE A 52 -3.94 -7.26 -6.37
N ILE A 53 -3.55 -7.43 -5.10
CA ILE A 53 -2.51 -6.60 -4.46
C ILE A 53 -1.19 -6.70 -5.22
N ARG A 54 -0.75 -7.91 -5.59
CA ARG A 54 0.49 -8.12 -6.36
C ARG A 54 0.40 -7.50 -7.74
N LEU A 55 -0.73 -7.66 -8.44
CA LEU A 55 -0.96 -7.04 -9.73
C LEU A 55 -0.91 -5.50 -9.64
N GLY A 56 -1.59 -4.92 -8.65
CA GLY A 56 -1.54 -3.49 -8.36
C GLY A 56 -0.13 -3.00 -8.08
N LEU A 57 0.66 -3.75 -7.31
CA LEU A 57 2.06 -3.43 -6.99
C LEU A 57 2.94 -3.44 -8.25
N VAL A 58 2.80 -4.47 -9.09
CA VAL A 58 3.51 -4.54 -10.37
C VAL A 58 3.18 -3.31 -11.22
N ILE A 59 1.91 -3.01 -11.42
CA ILE A 59 1.48 -1.85 -12.22
C ILE A 59 2.02 -0.54 -11.62
N LEU A 60 1.92 -0.35 -10.30
CA LEU A 60 2.42 0.84 -9.59
C LEU A 60 3.92 1.03 -9.79
N VAL A 61 4.71 -0.04 -9.62
CA VAL A 61 6.18 0.01 -9.70
C VAL A 61 6.62 0.29 -11.14
N PHE A 62 6.12 -0.46 -12.13
CA PHE A 62 6.52 -0.26 -13.52
C PHE A 62 6.10 1.11 -14.06
N SER A 63 4.90 1.59 -13.72
CA SER A 63 4.50 2.96 -14.08
C SER A 63 5.30 4.03 -13.33
N GLY A 64 5.68 3.79 -12.07
CA GLY A 64 6.57 4.66 -11.30
C GLY A 64 7.98 4.76 -11.90
N LEU A 65 8.54 3.63 -12.33
CA LEU A 65 9.80 3.60 -13.09
C LEU A 65 9.65 4.32 -14.44
N GLY A 66 8.50 4.20 -15.09
CA GLY A 66 8.17 4.98 -16.29
C GLY A 66 8.28 6.50 -16.08
N TYR A 67 7.83 7.02 -14.94
CA TYR A 67 8.02 8.44 -14.59
C TYR A 67 9.49 8.83 -14.44
N LEU A 68 10.33 7.96 -13.86
CA LEU A 68 11.78 8.20 -13.76
C LEU A 68 12.45 8.24 -15.15
N ILE A 69 12.03 7.35 -16.06
CA ILE A 69 12.55 7.31 -17.44
C ILE A 69 12.14 8.59 -18.20
N LEU A 70 10.86 8.98 -18.15
CA LEU A 70 10.40 10.20 -18.80
C LEU A 70 11.12 11.45 -18.30
N TRP A 71 11.45 11.50 -17.01
CA TRP A 71 12.28 12.57 -16.47
C TRP A 71 13.70 12.56 -17.01
N ARG A 72 14.35 11.39 -17.02
CA ARG A 72 15.72 11.25 -17.56
C ARG A 72 15.81 11.66 -19.02
N LEU A 73 14.74 11.46 -19.79
CA LEU A 73 14.62 11.88 -21.19
C LEU A 73 14.21 13.35 -21.36
N ASN A 74 14.22 14.15 -20.28
CA ASN A 74 13.85 15.57 -20.25
C ASN A 74 12.40 15.88 -20.65
N PHE A 75 11.49 14.91 -20.60
CA PHE A 75 10.04 15.15 -20.75
C PHE A 75 9.40 15.72 -19.48
N LEU A 76 10.12 15.73 -18.34
CA LEU A 76 9.70 16.29 -17.06
C LEU A 76 10.77 17.28 -16.57
N GLY A 77 10.35 18.41 -15.99
CA GLY A 77 11.29 19.43 -15.50
C GLY A 77 12.21 18.93 -14.37
N PRO A 78 13.42 19.52 -14.21
CA PRO A 78 14.45 19.04 -13.29
C PRO A 78 14.06 19.09 -11.81
N GLN A 79 13.12 19.96 -11.43
CA GLN A 79 12.75 20.22 -10.04
C GLN A 79 11.77 19.20 -9.43
N VAL A 80 11.24 18.26 -10.21
CA VAL A 80 10.17 17.34 -9.75
C VAL A 80 10.70 16.33 -8.71
N PHE A 81 11.96 15.92 -8.82
CA PHE A 81 12.54 14.77 -8.09
C PHE A 81 13.16 15.12 -6.73
N PHE A 82 13.34 16.40 -6.43
CA PHE A 82 13.85 16.85 -5.12
C PHE A 82 12.77 17.44 -4.22
N SER A 83 11.49 17.33 -4.62
CA SER A 83 10.39 17.76 -3.76
C SER A 83 10.22 16.80 -2.58
N ASP A 84 9.95 17.36 -1.39
CA ASP A 84 9.68 16.59 -0.16
C ASP A 84 8.65 15.48 -0.37
N ARG A 85 7.59 15.80 -1.11
CA ARG A 85 6.53 14.85 -1.48
C ARG A 85 7.05 13.71 -2.35
N PHE A 86 7.91 14.00 -3.33
CA PHE A 86 8.46 12.96 -4.20
C PHE A 86 9.32 11.99 -3.40
N LEU A 87 10.21 12.51 -2.55
CA LEU A 87 11.02 11.68 -1.65
C LEU A 87 10.13 10.82 -0.73
N ALA A 88 9.10 11.42 -0.13
CA ALA A 88 8.16 10.66 0.70
C ALA A 88 7.46 9.54 -0.08
N LYS A 89 7.05 9.80 -1.33
CA LYS A 89 6.42 8.79 -2.19
C LYS A 89 7.36 7.62 -2.48
N ILE A 90 8.62 7.89 -2.82
CA ILE A 90 9.61 6.84 -3.09
C ILE A 90 9.89 6.03 -1.81
N THR A 91 10.06 6.69 -0.67
CA THR A 91 10.25 6.01 0.62
C THR A 91 9.09 5.07 0.94
N VAL A 92 7.84 5.53 0.78
CA VAL A 92 6.64 4.71 1.03
C VAL A 92 6.57 3.52 0.08
N ILE A 93 6.90 3.70 -1.20
CA ILE A 93 6.94 2.58 -2.17
C ILE A 93 8.02 1.57 -1.81
N LEU A 94 9.19 2.02 -1.36
CA LEU A 94 10.26 1.13 -0.91
C LEU A 94 9.85 0.34 0.34
N VAL A 95 9.19 0.97 1.30
CA VAL A 95 8.65 0.28 2.49
C VAL A 95 7.57 -0.72 2.08
N LEU A 96 6.69 -0.37 1.13
CA LEU A 96 5.67 -1.28 0.61
C LEU A 96 6.30 -2.52 -0.06
N LEU A 97 7.36 -2.33 -0.86
CA LEU A 97 8.12 -3.43 -1.48
C LEU A 97 8.83 -4.29 -0.43
N ALA A 98 9.46 -3.67 0.56
CA ALA A 98 10.12 -4.36 1.65
C ALA A 98 9.13 -5.18 2.50
N ALA A 99 7.94 -4.64 2.78
CA ALA A 99 6.87 -5.35 3.50
C ALA A 99 6.35 -6.54 2.69
N ALA A 100 6.12 -6.36 1.38
CA ALA A 100 5.72 -7.45 0.49
C ALA A 100 6.78 -8.55 0.43
N PHE A 101 8.06 -8.19 0.32
CA PHE A 101 9.16 -9.13 0.38
C PHE A 101 9.19 -9.87 1.72
N ALA A 102 9.19 -9.14 2.84
CA ALA A 102 9.24 -9.70 4.19
C ALA A 102 8.09 -10.67 4.48
N LEU A 103 6.86 -10.38 4.00
CA LEU A 103 5.72 -11.29 4.11
C LEU A 103 5.89 -12.56 3.27
N ASN A 104 6.36 -12.45 2.03
CA ASN A 104 6.57 -13.63 1.17
C ASN A 104 7.64 -14.59 1.74
N PHE A 105 8.70 -14.03 2.34
CA PHE A 105 9.76 -14.81 2.98
C PHE A 105 9.50 -15.10 4.47
N LYS A 106 8.31 -14.78 4.99
CA LYS A 106 7.90 -15.00 6.39
C LYS A 106 8.84 -14.37 7.43
N LEU A 107 9.53 -13.27 7.07
CA LEU A 107 10.42 -12.51 7.96
C LEU A 107 9.64 -11.71 9.01
N ILE A 108 8.39 -11.36 8.70
CA ILE A 108 7.47 -10.68 9.61
C ILE A 108 6.14 -11.43 9.66
N ASN A 109 5.43 -11.30 10.78
CA ASN A 109 4.09 -11.87 10.91
C ASN A 109 3.05 -11.06 10.12
N LEU A 110 1.92 -11.70 9.82
CA LEU A 110 0.81 -11.07 9.08
C LEU A 110 0.27 -9.82 9.78
N LYS A 111 0.29 -9.80 11.12
CA LYS A 111 -0.28 -8.69 11.91
C LYS A 111 0.43 -7.37 11.65
N VAL A 112 1.76 -7.41 11.65
CA VAL A 112 2.62 -6.24 11.37
C VAL A 112 2.62 -5.94 9.88
N GLY A 113 2.77 -6.96 9.04
CA GLY A 113 2.82 -6.78 7.60
C GLY A 113 1.55 -6.19 7.01
N SER A 114 0.36 -6.55 7.51
CA SER A 114 -0.89 -5.99 7.00
C SER A 114 -1.06 -4.51 7.39
N ALA A 115 -0.68 -4.12 8.61
CA ALA A 115 -0.69 -2.72 9.04
C ALA A 115 0.23 -1.84 8.17
N ILE A 116 1.48 -2.28 7.95
CA ILE A 116 2.43 -1.58 7.07
C ILE A 116 1.85 -1.48 5.65
N THR A 117 1.34 -2.60 5.13
CA THR A 117 0.85 -2.68 3.75
C THR A 117 -0.34 -1.74 3.53
N VAL A 118 -1.37 -1.82 4.37
CA VAL A 118 -2.58 -0.97 4.28
C VAL A 118 -2.18 0.51 4.32
N VAL A 119 -1.40 0.93 5.32
CA VAL A 119 -1.00 2.33 5.47
C VAL A 119 -0.15 2.80 4.30
N SER A 120 0.74 1.96 3.77
CA SER A 120 1.60 2.31 2.64
C SER A 120 0.81 2.52 1.35
N TRP A 121 -0.21 1.69 1.09
CA TRP A 121 -1.09 1.89 -0.06
C TRP A 121 -1.90 3.18 0.03
N TYR A 122 -2.50 3.44 1.19
CA TYR A 122 -3.24 4.69 1.41
C TYR A 122 -2.31 5.91 1.33
N MET A 123 -1.10 5.82 1.90
CA MET A 123 -0.11 6.91 1.83
C MET A 123 0.34 7.15 0.37
N ALA A 124 0.60 6.10 -0.41
CA ALA A 124 0.94 6.23 -1.83
C ALA A 124 -0.18 6.94 -2.61
N MET A 125 -1.44 6.61 -2.33
CA MET A 125 -2.61 7.26 -2.92
C MET A 125 -2.74 8.72 -2.51
N ILE A 126 -2.63 9.03 -1.21
CA ILE A 126 -2.74 10.39 -0.67
C ILE A 126 -1.64 11.28 -1.26
N LEU A 127 -0.38 10.82 -1.27
CA LEU A 127 0.74 11.55 -1.89
C LEU A 127 0.61 11.65 -3.43
N GLY A 128 -0.21 10.80 -4.05
CA GLY A 128 -0.56 10.85 -5.47
C GLY A 128 -1.61 11.92 -5.79
N ILE A 129 -2.68 11.97 -5.00
CA ILE A 129 -3.83 12.86 -5.20
C ILE A 129 -3.51 14.28 -4.71
N TRP A 130 -2.88 14.39 -3.54
CA TRP A 130 -2.68 15.68 -2.88
C TRP A 130 -1.45 16.41 -3.44
N ARG A 131 -1.70 17.30 -4.40
CA ARG A 131 -0.62 17.93 -5.17
C ARG A 131 0.17 19.00 -4.42
N LYS A 132 -0.44 19.67 -3.44
CA LYS A 132 0.18 20.74 -2.64
C LYS A 132 0.08 20.35 -1.16
N ILE A 133 1.12 19.70 -0.65
CA ILE A 133 1.26 19.39 0.77
C ILE A 133 2.32 20.36 1.33
N PRO A 134 1.99 21.23 2.30
CA PRO A 134 2.93 22.21 2.87
C PRO A 134 3.85 21.59 3.95
N PHE A 135 3.98 20.27 3.99
CA PHE A 135 4.79 19.56 4.97
C PHE A 135 6.13 19.13 4.37
N SER A 136 7.20 19.24 5.17
CA SER A 136 8.53 18.76 4.80
C SER A 136 8.59 17.23 4.81
N TYR A 137 9.58 16.66 4.12
CA TYR A 137 9.78 15.22 4.04
C TYR A 137 9.82 14.53 5.41
N PRO A 138 10.58 15.01 6.41
CA PRO A 138 10.63 14.38 7.73
C PRO A 138 9.26 14.35 8.43
N VAL A 139 8.46 15.41 8.28
CA VAL A 139 7.11 15.49 8.86
C VAL A 139 6.18 14.47 8.24
N ILE A 140 6.23 14.31 6.90
CA ILE A 140 5.42 13.31 6.19
C ILE A 140 5.78 11.89 6.67
N ILE A 141 7.08 11.58 6.80
CA ILE A 141 7.54 10.27 7.28
C ILE A 141 7.18 10.05 8.75
N PHE A 142 7.25 11.07 9.60
CA PHE A 142 6.84 10.96 10.99
C PHE A 142 5.35 10.62 11.11
N ILE A 143 4.49 11.32 10.36
CA ILE A 143 3.05 11.03 10.28
C ILE A 143 2.83 9.61 9.76
N TYR A 144 3.55 9.21 8.70
CA TYR A 144 3.47 7.86 8.13
C TYR A 144 3.76 6.77 9.18
N ILE A 145 4.81 6.94 9.99
CA ILE A 145 5.16 6.00 11.05
C ILE A 145 4.06 5.93 12.12
N ILE A 146 3.55 7.08 12.56
CA ILE A 146 2.42 7.14 13.51
C ILE A 146 1.20 6.38 12.96
N LEU A 147 0.88 6.56 11.68
CA LEU A 147 -0.24 5.88 11.04
C LEU A 147 -0.04 4.36 10.98
N ILE A 148 1.18 3.87 10.79
CA ILE A 148 1.48 2.42 10.88
C ILE A 148 1.17 1.89 12.27
N PHE A 149 1.64 2.56 13.31
CA PHE A 149 1.36 2.15 14.69
C PHE A 149 -0.13 2.21 15.00
N ALA A 150 -0.80 3.30 14.63
CA ALA A 150 -2.24 3.45 14.82
C ALA A 150 -3.02 2.34 14.11
N ALA A 151 -2.70 2.05 12.84
CA ALA A 151 -3.31 0.96 12.08
C ALA A 151 -3.05 -0.40 12.72
N TYR A 152 -1.83 -0.66 13.20
CA TYR A 152 -1.52 -1.90 13.92
C TYR A 152 -2.41 -2.09 15.14
N PHE A 153 -2.54 -1.06 15.99
CA PHE A 153 -3.38 -1.15 17.19
C PHE A 153 -4.87 -1.29 16.85
N VAL A 154 -5.37 -0.53 15.86
CA VAL A 154 -6.76 -0.63 15.40
C VAL A 154 -7.06 -2.03 14.86
N LEU A 155 -6.21 -2.57 13.98
CA LEU A 155 -6.40 -3.91 13.42
C LEU A 155 -6.29 -4.99 14.51
N GLN A 156 -5.35 -4.85 15.45
CA GLN A 156 -5.23 -5.78 16.57
C GLN A 156 -6.48 -5.76 17.46
N PHE A 157 -7.02 -4.57 17.74
CA PHE A 157 -8.25 -4.41 18.49
C PHE A 157 -9.46 -5.05 17.77
N LEU A 158 -9.58 -4.82 16.46
CA LEU A 158 -10.64 -5.41 15.65
C LEU A 158 -10.55 -6.94 15.61
N ARG A 159 -9.33 -7.50 15.48
CA ARG A 159 -9.10 -8.95 15.51
C ARG A 159 -9.48 -9.55 16.86
N ASN A 160 -9.11 -8.89 17.95
CA ASN A 160 -9.48 -9.34 19.29
C ASN A 160 -11.01 -9.36 19.45
N ARG A 161 -11.72 -8.34 18.96
CA ARG A 161 -13.20 -8.32 18.99
C ARG A 161 -13.83 -9.37 18.08
N ALA A 162 -13.27 -9.61 16.91
CA ALA A 162 -13.77 -10.62 15.98
C ALA A 162 -13.58 -12.05 16.52
N GLY A 163 -12.49 -12.30 17.27
CA GLY A 163 -12.19 -13.58 17.92
C GLY A 163 -12.90 -13.82 19.25
N VAL A 164 -13.47 -12.78 19.90
CA VAL A 164 -14.29 -12.96 21.10
C VAL A 164 -15.67 -13.49 20.69
N LYS A 165 -15.82 -14.82 20.70
CA LYS A 165 -17.12 -15.44 20.92
C LYS A 165 -17.50 -15.14 22.37
N HIS A 166 -18.60 -14.42 22.58
CA HIS A 166 -19.33 -14.53 23.83
C HIS A 166 -19.59 -16.04 24.05
N GLN A 167 -18.93 -16.59 25.06
CA GLN A 167 -19.24 -17.89 25.65
C GLN A 167 -20.68 -17.86 26.17
#